data_AF-X1M9G0-F1
#
_entry.id   AF-X1M9G0-F1
#
_cell.length_a   1.000
_cell.length_b   1.000
_cell.length_c   1.000
_cell.angle_alpha   90.00
_cell.angle_beta   90.00
_cell.angle_gamma   90.00
#
_symmetry.space_group_name_H-M   'P 1'
#
loop_
_entity.id
_entity.type
_entity.pdbx_description
1 polymer ?
#
loop_
_entity_poly.entity_id
_entity_poly.type
_entity_poly.pdbx_seq_one_letter_code
_entity_poly.pdbx_strand_id
1 'polypeptide(L)'
;MADIMTSTGGVQQVGRHGISGKKSSVLARAAFEITVPNLVSAAIRGETDPLKGVTENVIVGQSIPIGTGLVDLYMTTANREKKE
;
A
#
# COMPACT_ATOMS: atom_id res chain seq x y z
N MET A 1 8.02 -0.68 -16.89
CA MET A 1 9.02 -1.44 -16.10
C MET A 1 10.38 -0.75 -16.09
N ALA A 2 10.91 -0.33 -17.25
CA ALA A 2 12.18 0.41 -17.33
C ALA A 2 12.21 1.63 -16.37
N ASP A 3 11.16 2.47 -16.38
CA ASP A 3 11.10 3.68 -15.53
C ASP A 3 11.22 3.38 -14.04
N ILE A 4 10.55 2.33 -13.56
CA ILE A 4 10.61 1.94 -12.15
C ILE A 4 12.02 1.46 -11.80
N MET A 5 12.64 0.70 -12.70
CA MET A 5 14.01 0.19 -12.54
C MET A 5 15.07 1.28 -12.60
N THR A 6 14.82 2.42 -13.25
CA THR A 6 15.79 3.52 -13.39
C THR A 6 15.44 4.77 -12.58
N SER A 7 14.32 4.76 -11.85
CA SER A 7 13.77 5.92 -11.11
C SER A 7 14.75 6.59 -10.13
N THR A 8 15.74 5.86 -9.62
CA THR A 8 16.74 6.39 -8.68
C THR A 8 18.05 6.82 -9.35
N GLY A 9 18.09 6.93 -10.67
CA GLY A 9 19.29 7.31 -11.44
C GLY A 9 20.23 6.16 -11.82
N GLY A 10 19.86 4.91 -11.55
CA GLY A 10 20.60 3.72 -11.97
C GLY A 10 19.67 2.52 -12.04
N VAL A 11 20.07 1.48 -12.79
CA VAL A 11 19.25 0.27 -12.97
C VAL A 11 19.22 -0.54 -11.67
N GLN A 12 18.03 -0.75 -11.11
CA GLN A 12 17.80 -1.62 -9.96
C GLN A 12 17.07 -2.90 -10.35
N GLN A 13 17.45 -4.00 -9.70
CA GLN A 13 16.72 -5.27 -9.80
C GLN A 13 15.33 -5.19 -9.14
N VAL A 14 14.41 -6.07 -9.54
CA VAL A 14 13.05 -6.13 -8.98
C VAL A 14 13.00 -6.88 -7.63
N GLY A 15 13.95 -7.78 -7.37
CA GLY A 15 13.96 -8.65 -6.19
C GLY A 15 14.22 -7.94 -4.85
N ARG A 16 14.37 -8.74 -3.78
CA ARG A 16 14.60 -8.26 -2.40
C ARG A 16 15.82 -7.34 -2.22
N HIS A 17 16.79 -7.41 -3.13
CA HIS A 17 17.99 -6.58 -3.09
C HIS A 17 17.86 -5.28 -3.92
N GLY A 18 16.70 -5.04 -4.54
CA GLY A 18 16.40 -3.82 -5.28
C GLY A 18 15.03 -3.26 -4.91
N ILE A 19 14.15 -3.09 -5.90
CA ILE A 19 12.89 -2.35 -5.76
C ILE A 19 12.00 -2.94 -4.67
N SER A 20 11.83 -4.27 -4.61
CA SER A 20 10.87 -4.88 -3.66
C SER A 20 11.33 -4.83 -2.21
N GLY A 21 12.64 -4.96 -1.95
CA GLY A 21 13.17 -4.84 -0.58
C GLY A 21 13.21 -3.41 -0.04
N LYS A 22 13.09 -2.41 -0.92
CA LYS A 22 13.06 -0.98 -0.57
C LYS A 22 11.64 -0.42 -0.45
N LYS A 23 10.59 -1.25 -0.50
CA LYS A 23 9.22 -0.79 -0.23
C LYS A 23 9.15 -0.13 1.16
N SER A 24 8.38 0.94 1.26
CA SER A 24 8.20 1.65 2.53
C SER A 24 7.38 0.86 3.55
N SER A 25 6.35 0.14 3.09
CA SER A 25 5.50 -0.70 3.94
C SER A 25 6.27 -1.92 4.46
N VAL A 26 6.19 -2.13 5.78
CA VAL A 26 6.78 -3.26 6.49
C VAL A 26 6.11 -4.55 6.04
N LEU A 27 4.77 -4.55 5.97
CA LEU A 27 4.00 -5.71 5.53
C LEU A 27 4.28 -6.03 4.05
N ALA A 28 4.43 -5.02 3.21
CA ALA A 28 4.76 -5.22 1.81
C ALA A 28 6.18 -5.76 1.60
N ARG A 29 7.16 -5.39 2.44
CA ARG A 29 8.50 -6.00 2.44
C ARG A 29 8.46 -7.43 2.97
N ALA A 30 7.77 -7.68 4.08
CA ALA A 30 7.68 -8.99 4.70
C ALA A 30 6.92 -10.03 3.83
N ALA A 31 5.94 -9.57 3.05
CA ALA A 31 5.22 -10.39 2.08
C ALA A 31 6.07 -10.76 0.84
N PHE A 32 7.16 -10.02 0.56
CA PHE A 32 8.02 -10.26 -0.59
C PHE A 32 9.40 -10.77 -0.15
N GLU A 33 9.48 -12.07 0.11
CA GLU A 33 10.64 -12.80 0.64
C GLU A 33 11.13 -12.31 2.03
N ILE A 34 11.88 -13.17 2.73
CA ILE A 34 12.56 -12.85 4.01
C ILE A 34 11.58 -12.26 5.07
N THR A 35 10.46 -12.92 5.29
CA THR A 35 9.35 -12.45 6.15
C THR A 35 9.78 -12.17 7.59
N VAL A 36 10.38 -13.15 8.26
CA VAL A 36 10.71 -13.06 9.70
C VAL A 36 11.72 -11.94 9.98
N PRO A 37 12.88 -11.84 9.27
CA PRO A 37 13.84 -10.77 9.55
C PRO A 37 13.29 -9.37 9.30
N ASN A 38 12.41 -9.20 8.29
CA ASN A 38 11.76 -7.91 8.03
C ASN A 38 10.85 -7.48 9.19
N LEU A 39 10.03 -8.39 9.73
CA LEU A 39 9.16 -8.10 10.86
C LEU A 39 9.96 -7.83 12.15
N VAL A 40 10.98 -8.64 12.42
CA VAL A 40 11.84 -8.47 13.60
C VAL A 40 12.58 -7.13 13.56
N SER A 41 13.20 -6.80 12.42
CA SER A 41 13.91 -5.51 12.25
C SER A 41 12.97 -4.32 12.41
N ALA A 42 11.76 -4.39 11.84
CA ALA A 42 10.75 -3.34 11.98
C ALA A 42 10.29 -3.18 13.44
N ALA A 43 10.05 -4.29 14.15
CA ALA A 43 9.65 -4.28 15.55
C ALA A 43 10.73 -3.66 16.46
N ILE A 44 12.01 -4.01 16.26
CA ILE A 44 13.14 -3.44 17.00
C ILE A 44 13.24 -1.92 16.78
N ARG A 45 12.97 -1.45 15.56
CA ARG A 45 13.03 -0.03 15.20
C ARG A 45 11.76 0.75 15.55
N GLY A 46 10.69 0.06 15.97
CA GLY A 46 9.38 0.67 16.18
C GLY A 46 8.75 1.23 14.90
N GLU A 47 9.02 0.62 13.74
CA GLU A 47 8.44 1.05 12.46
C GLU A 47 6.92 0.85 12.46
N THR A 48 6.17 1.85 11.97
CA THR A 48 4.72 1.78 11.78
C THR A 48 4.37 1.73 10.30
N ASP A 49 3.44 0.85 9.93
CA ASP A 49 2.97 0.74 8.55
C ASP A 49 1.76 1.65 8.30
N PRO A 50 1.82 2.62 7.37
CA PRO A 50 0.73 3.55 7.12
C PRO A 50 -0.40 2.97 6.26
N LEU A 51 -0.31 1.72 5.79
CA LEU A 51 -1.37 1.05 5.01
C LEU A 51 -1.78 1.80 3.73
N LYS A 52 -0.80 2.31 2.97
CA LYS A 52 -1.05 3.12 1.76
C LYS A 52 -0.94 2.35 0.45
N GLY A 53 -0.38 1.15 0.46
CA GLY A 53 -0.18 0.31 -0.71
C GLY A 53 -1.19 -0.83 -0.81
N VAL A 54 -1.19 -1.50 -1.96
CA VAL A 54 -2.14 -2.58 -2.25
C VAL A 54 -1.88 -3.81 -1.37
N THR A 55 -0.63 -4.21 -1.18
CA THR A 55 -0.26 -5.46 -0.50
C THR A 55 -0.75 -5.47 0.94
N GLU A 56 -0.46 -4.40 1.68
CA GLU A 56 -0.79 -4.28 3.08
C GLU A 56 -2.30 -4.08 3.32
N ASN A 57 -3.01 -3.36 2.44
CA ASN A 57 -4.47 -3.27 2.52
C ASN A 57 -5.16 -4.61 2.27
N VAL A 58 -4.66 -5.42 1.32
CA VAL A 58 -5.18 -6.77 1.08
C VAL A 58 -4.96 -7.67 2.29
N ILE A 59 -3.80 -7.60 2.95
CA ILE A 59 -3.49 -8.41 4.14
C ILE A 59 -4.42 -8.05 5.31
N VAL A 60 -4.69 -6.76 5.52
CA VAL A 60 -5.53 -6.28 6.63
C VAL A 60 -7.03 -6.36 6.31
N GLY A 61 -7.40 -6.56 5.05
CA GLY A 61 -8.80 -6.65 4.60
C GLY A 61 -9.48 -5.29 4.40
N GLN A 62 -8.70 -4.24 4.13
CA GLN A 62 -9.21 -2.90 3.81
C GLN A 62 -9.36 -2.72 2.29
N SER A 63 -10.15 -1.72 1.88
CA SER A 63 -10.24 -1.34 0.47
C SER A 63 -8.89 -0.85 -0.04
N ILE A 64 -8.47 -1.34 -1.21
CA ILE A 64 -7.18 -0.94 -1.81
C ILE A 64 -7.30 0.45 -2.45
N PRO A 65 -6.29 1.33 -2.35
CA PRO A 65 -6.35 2.71 -2.83
C PRO A 65 -6.06 2.81 -4.34
N ILE A 66 -6.66 1.93 -5.14
CA ILE A 66 -6.59 1.93 -6.60
C ILE A 66 -7.93 1.49 -7.19
N GLY A 67 -8.18 1.82 -8.46
CA GLY A 67 -9.41 1.41 -9.15
C GLY A 67 -10.66 1.97 -8.47
N THR A 68 -11.62 1.10 -8.14
CA THR A 68 -12.87 1.49 -7.48
C THR A 68 -12.68 2.02 -6.07
N GLY A 69 -11.57 1.68 -5.39
CA GLY A 69 -11.26 2.20 -4.06
C GLY A 69 -10.78 3.66 -4.04
N LEU A 70 -10.65 4.31 -5.20
CA LEU A 70 -10.30 5.74 -5.30
C LEU A 70 -11.52 6.69 -5.29
N VAL A 71 -12.73 6.15 -5.44
CA VAL A 71 -13.94 6.95 -5.61
C VAL A 71 -14.84 6.80 -4.39
N ASP A 72 -15.23 7.93 -3.82
CA ASP A 72 -16.25 8.02 -2.78
C ASP A 72 -17.60 8.42 -3.40
N LEU A 73 -18.66 7.72 -3.03
CA LEU A 73 -20.01 8.03 -3.47
C LEU A 73 -20.69 8.93 -2.43
N TYR A 74 -21.12 10.11 -2.88
CA TYR A 74 -21.91 11.04 -2.08
C TYR A 74 -23.32 11.15 -2.64
N MET A 75 -24.32 10.92 -1.81
CA MET A 75 -25.72 11.07 -2.17
C MET A 75 -26.39 12.07 -1.23
N THR A 76 -26.97 13.13 -1.77
CA THR A 76 -27.83 14.04 -1.00
C THR A 76 -29.27 13.56 -1.11
N THR A 77 -29.92 13.31 0.02
CA THR A 77 -31.33 12.94 0.05
C THR A 77 -32.19 14.18 -0.17
N ALA A 78 -33.00 14.19 -1.23
CA ALA A 78 -33.99 15.24 -1.43
C ALA A 78 -35.10 15.04 -0.39
N ASN A 79 -35.14 15.91 0.62
CA ASN A 79 -36.26 15.98 1.55
C ASN A 79 -37.48 16.45 0.74
N ARG A 80 -38.36 15.53 0.35
CA ARG A 80 -39.64 15.88 -0.28
C ARG A 80 -40.48 16.58 0.78
N GLU A 81 -40.42 17.91 0.79
CA GLU A 81 -41.43 18.71 1.46
C GLU A 81 -42.80 18.32 0.87
N LYS A 82 -43.57 17.53 1.64
CA LYS A 82 -44.98 17.33 1.36
C LYS A 82 -45.64 18.69 1.52
N LYS A 83 -45.93 19.37 0.41
CA LYS A 83 -46.96 20.41 0.37
C LYS A 83 -48.31 19.69 0.44
N GLU A 84 -48.94 19.77 1.61
CA GLU A 84 -50.40 19.63 1.77
C GLU A 84 -51.12 20.79 1.07
#